data_AF-A0A9D5QGK9-F1
#
_entry.id   AF-A0A9D5QGK9-F1
#
_cell.length_a   1.000
_cell.length_b   1.000
_cell.length_c   1.000
_cell.angle_alpha   90.00
_cell.angle_beta   90.00
_cell.angle_gamma   90.00
#
_symmetry.space_group_name_H-M   'P 1'
#
loop_
_entity.id
_entity.type
_entity.pdbx_description
1 polymer ?
#
loop_
_entity_poly.entity_id
_entity_poly.type
_entity_poly.pdbx_seq_one_letter_code
_entity_poly.pdbx_strand_id
1 'polypeptide(L)'
;MHFSDIHDILEPQKCTSVSPCVERRLVLGHATNAAEAAERLRARLGPGNAGRIPTARELAREFHIAERTALKALRQLRDEGLLEFSRGKRPRAAGTRSAHKDTAAGRLFEDLKQAIVKGAYRAGHIMPKLDYFVIGEHASRSTVSEAFRMLEREALAHKRGRQWVVGPGPDHRASPFDAAQPRGDRPVVVMLVPVQKVWEDLLNEHLRPFLSEFLAELGRRRLDFVLCQRENPLPHRSIFPTGRDETAALIRELGRRYAGTLIVTQPYRFPDLGDWIEQLAGFGRPVLWFDYDDSGPAMDRRAVGFDQFYRCFCNESRCVSLALESLSRFGHARVAVPVCETLARDEWYTHRVDLLREMSGHLEKPVDIITVDQDEPVWESIRTLEGHYVTSRRIDDLYVERRKSNVKLSDAAIGRLVRDALLEEFPSLASLPELDEITAVFAANQSLAVNYVIWFDAVGVRIPRDISLLAIDNYLRAAVFPVSTIAQNFEGLAYSMSHVFIGDIPVNADKRGNMPSEPEFVDRGSLGRPPRG
;
A
#
# COMPACT_ATOMS: atom_id res chain seq x y z
N MET A 1 39.35 20.17 -22.91
CA MET A 1 40.26 20.24 -21.76
C MET A 1 40.58 18.82 -21.35
N HIS A 2 41.85 18.43 -21.45
CA HIS A 2 42.34 17.11 -21.04
C HIS A 2 42.45 17.04 -19.51
N PHE A 3 42.02 15.92 -18.94
CA PHE A 3 42.36 15.51 -17.58
C PHE A 3 42.90 14.09 -17.63
N SER A 4 44.22 13.99 -17.53
CA SER A 4 44.95 12.79 -17.13
C SER A 4 45.30 12.92 -15.64
N ASP A 5 45.52 11.76 -15.01
CA ASP A 5 46.21 11.53 -13.74
C ASP A 5 45.34 11.23 -12.50
N ILE A 6 45.09 9.94 -12.28
CA ILE A 6 45.02 9.34 -10.94
C ILE A 6 45.88 8.07 -10.96
N HIS A 7 47.02 8.14 -10.24
CA HIS A 7 47.87 7.01 -9.92
C HIS A 7 47.51 6.45 -8.53
N ASP A 8 47.27 5.14 -8.50
CA ASP A 8 47.67 4.11 -7.53
C ASP A 8 48.10 4.51 -6.11
N ILE A 9 47.33 4.06 -5.11
CA ILE A 9 47.85 3.52 -3.84
C ILE A 9 47.01 2.30 -3.45
N LEU A 10 47.54 1.10 -3.70
CA LEU A 10 47.11 -0.15 -3.06
C LEU A 10 48.34 -0.78 -2.40
N GLU A 11 48.46 -0.66 -1.08
CA GLU A 11 49.34 -1.51 -0.28
C GLU A 11 48.51 -2.61 0.40
N PRO A 12 48.90 -3.90 0.29
CA PRO A 12 48.31 -4.97 1.06
C PRO A 12 49.07 -5.16 2.38
N GLN A 13 48.42 -4.87 3.52
CA GLN A 13 48.98 -5.24 4.81
C GLN A 13 48.81 -6.73 5.11
N LYS A 14 49.95 -7.32 5.46
CA LYS A 14 50.17 -8.72 5.80
C LYS A 14 49.42 -9.11 7.07
N CYS A 15 48.75 -10.24 6.96
CA CYS A 15 48.19 -11.01 8.05
C CYS A 15 49.33 -11.75 8.78
N THR A 16 49.58 -11.43 10.05
CA THR A 16 50.44 -12.23 10.92
C THR A 16 49.86 -12.35 12.33
N SER A 17 49.98 -13.58 12.83
CA SER A 17 50.00 -14.03 14.23
C SER A 17 48.72 -13.97 15.06
N VAL A 18 48.02 -15.12 15.07
CA VAL A 18 47.82 -16.01 16.23
C VAL A 18 48.12 -15.41 17.62
N SER A 19 47.08 -15.33 18.46
CA SER A 19 47.16 -15.50 19.92
C SER A 19 45.76 -15.72 20.53
N PRO A 20 45.67 -16.31 21.74
CA PRO A 20 44.82 -17.48 21.98
C PRO A 20 43.42 -17.16 22.50
N CYS A 21 42.51 -18.09 22.23
CA CYS A 21 41.26 -18.25 22.96
C CYS A 21 41.55 -18.41 24.46
N VAL A 22 41.25 -17.38 25.24
CA VAL A 22 41.05 -17.50 26.68
C VAL A 22 39.56 -17.70 26.89
N GLU A 23 39.16 -18.95 27.10
CA GLU A 23 37.90 -19.28 27.77
C GLU A 23 37.92 -18.64 29.17
N ARG A 24 37.33 -17.45 29.32
CA ARG A 24 36.89 -16.98 30.63
C ARG A 24 35.66 -17.77 31.03
N ARG A 25 35.87 -18.91 31.68
CA ARG A 25 34.89 -19.43 32.64
C ARG A 25 34.75 -18.37 33.74
N LEU A 26 33.67 -17.58 33.66
CA LEU A 26 33.18 -16.78 34.77
C LEU A 26 32.80 -17.75 35.90
N VAL A 27 33.76 -18.06 36.77
CA VAL A 27 33.47 -18.64 38.07
C VAL A 27 32.64 -17.58 38.79
N LEU A 28 31.33 -17.82 38.90
CA LEU A 28 30.38 -16.97 39.60
C LEU A 28 30.73 -16.98 41.11
N GLY A 29 31.71 -16.17 41.51
CA GLY A 29 31.93 -15.84 42.91
C GLY A 29 30.72 -15.10 43.47
N HIS A 30 30.50 -15.16 44.78
CA HIS A 30 29.45 -14.40 45.46
C HIS A 30 29.60 -12.91 45.15
N ALA A 31 28.51 -12.23 44.79
CA ALA A 31 28.56 -10.77 44.67
C ALA A 31 28.76 -10.20 46.08
N THR A 32 29.77 -9.37 46.27
CA THR A 32 30.12 -8.87 47.62
C THR A 32 29.37 -7.59 47.98
N ASN A 33 28.82 -6.87 46.99
CA ASN A 33 28.13 -5.59 47.19
C ASN A 33 27.07 -5.29 46.10
N ALA A 34 26.37 -4.16 46.26
CA ALA A 34 25.29 -3.75 45.37
C ALA A 34 25.75 -3.38 43.95
N ALA A 35 26.95 -2.81 43.80
CA ALA A 35 27.47 -2.40 42.50
C ALA A 35 27.78 -3.62 41.62
N GLU A 36 28.39 -4.65 42.22
CA GLU A 36 28.69 -5.91 41.53
C GLU A 36 27.40 -6.64 41.10
N ALA A 37 26.37 -6.64 41.96
CA ALA A 37 25.06 -7.18 41.61
C ALA A 37 24.37 -6.40 40.49
N ALA A 38 24.48 -5.06 40.48
CA ALA A 38 23.95 -4.21 39.41
C ALA A 38 24.68 -4.47 38.08
N GLU A 39 26.00 -4.65 38.11
CA GLU A 39 26.79 -4.91 36.91
C GLU A 39 26.52 -6.28 36.29
N ARG A 40 26.36 -7.32 37.12
CA ARG A 40 25.93 -8.65 36.64
C ARG A 40 24.51 -8.62 36.05
N LEU A 41 23.60 -7.87 36.66
CA LEU A 41 22.27 -7.63 36.09
C LEU A 41 22.37 -6.88 34.77
N ARG A 42 23.20 -5.85 34.67
CA ARG A 42 23.43 -5.08 33.44
C ARG A 42 23.92 -5.98 32.30
N ALA A 43 24.86 -6.88 32.58
CA ALA A 43 25.34 -7.87 31.60
C ALA A 43 24.22 -8.82 31.13
N ARG A 44 23.29 -9.18 32.02
CA ARG A 44 22.13 -10.03 31.70
C ARG A 44 21.04 -9.29 30.93
N LEU A 45 20.91 -7.98 31.13
CA LEU A 45 19.97 -7.08 30.47
C LEU A 45 20.50 -6.52 29.14
N GLY A 46 21.53 -7.14 28.56
CA GLY A 46 22.12 -6.72 27.29
C GLY A 46 21.07 -6.49 26.18
N PRO A 47 21.43 -5.70 25.15
CA PRO A 47 20.48 -5.22 24.14
C PRO A 47 19.73 -6.39 23.50
N GLY A 48 18.43 -6.50 23.82
CA GLY A 48 17.52 -7.50 23.27
C GLY A 48 17.06 -8.60 24.24
N ASN A 49 17.65 -8.73 25.44
CA ASN A 49 17.26 -9.79 26.37
C ASN A 49 16.15 -9.33 27.32
N ALA A 50 14.90 -9.36 26.84
CA ALA A 50 13.69 -8.94 27.57
C ALA A 50 13.20 -9.98 28.62
N GLY A 51 14.14 -10.67 29.25
CA GLY A 51 13.84 -11.67 30.28
C GLY A 51 13.13 -11.06 31.48
N ARG A 52 12.35 -11.89 32.18
CA ARG A 52 11.70 -11.53 33.45
C ARG A 52 12.75 -11.08 34.47
N ILE A 53 12.69 -9.80 34.90
CA ILE A 53 13.56 -9.28 35.96
C ILE A 53 13.24 -10.02 37.28
N PRO A 54 14.23 -10.67 37.92
CA PRO A 54 14.00 -11.29 39.22
C PRO A 54 13.73 -10.21 40.29
N THR A 55 12.84 -10.53 41.24
CA THR A 55 12.54 -9.70 42.41
C THR A 55 13.77 -9.54 43.31
N ALA A 56 13.79 -8.52 44.17
CA ALA A 56 14.89 -8.33 45.13
C ALA A 56 15.20 -9.59 45.95
N ARG A 57 14.17 -10.36 46.33
CA ARG A 57 14.31 -11.62 47.06
C ARG A 57 14.87 -12.76 46.19
N GLU A 58 14.45 -12.85 44.93
CA GLU A 58 15.01 -13.80 43.96
C GLU A 58 16.49 -13.49 43.70
N LEU A 59 16.84 -12.21 43.49
CA LEU A 59 18.22 -11.74 43.31
C LEU A 59 19.10 -11.94 44.55
N ALA A 60 18.55 -11.70 45.74
CA ALA A 60 19.24 -11.92 47.01
C ALA A 60 19.67 -13.38 47.16
N ARG A 61 18.78 -14.30 46.79
CA ARG A 61 19.06 -15.74 46.79
C ARG A 61 20.08 -16.12 45.71
N GLU A 62 19.89 -15.61 44.50
CA GLU A 62 20.74 -15.91 43.34
C GLU A 62 22.19 -15.43 43.54
N PHE A 63 22.37 -14.23 44.07
CA PHE A 63 23.70 -13.64 44.27
C PHE A 63 24.27 -13.85 45.68
N HIS A 64 23.53 -14.52 46.56
CA HIS A 64 23.86 -14.70 47.97
C HIS A 64 24.16 -13.38 48.70
N ILE A 65 23.32 -12.36 48.47
CA ILE A 65 23.42 -11.03 49.09
C ILE A 65 22.19 -10.74 49.95
N ALA A 66 22.31 -9.80 50.88
CA ALA A 66 21.16 -9.31 51.62
C ALA A 66 20.11 -8.68 50.68
N GLU A 67 18.82 -8.89 50.95
CA GLU A 67 17.72 -8.35 50.13
C GLU A 67 17.77 -6.82 49.98
N ARG A 68 18.20 -6.11 51.02
CA ARG A 68 18.44 -4.65 50.95
C ARG A 68 19.51 -4.28 49.91
N THR A 69 20.54 -5.10 49.75
CA THR A 69 21.62 -4.89 48.76
C THR A 69 21.10 -5.13 47.35
N ALA A 70 20.28 -6.17 47.14
CA ALA A 70 19.59 -6.39 45.87
C ALA A 70 18.63 -5.25 45.51
N LEU A 71 17.88 -4.72 46.50
CA LEU A 71 17.04 -3.53 46.35
C LEU A 71 17.84 -2.28 45.95
N LYS A 72 19.03 -2.08 46.51
CA LYS A 72 19.94 -0.99 46.12
C LYS A 72 20.41 -1.14 44.68
N ALA A 73 20.83 -2.33 44.27
CA ALA A 73 21.23 -2.62 42.89
C ALA A 73 20.09 -2.36 41.89
N LEU A 74 18.88 -2.81 42.22
CA LEU A 74 17.67 -2.57 41.43
C LEU A 74 17.30 -1.08 41.32
N ARG A 75 17.47 -0.29 42.40
CA ARG A 75 17.28 1.17 42.36
C ARG A 75 18.35 1.86 41.53
N GLN A 76 19.61 1.43 41.65
CA GLN A 76 20.70 1.95 40.83
C GLN A 76 20.40 1.78 39.34
N LEU A 77 19.98 0.58 38.91
CA LEU A 77 19.61 0.33 37.50
C LEU A 77 18.39 1.14 37.04
N ARG A 78 17.45 1.46 37.94
CA ARG A 78 16.35 2.39 37.65
C ARG A 78 16.85 3.82 37.45
N ASP A 79 17.71 4.27 38.35
CA ASP A 79 18.25 5.63 38.35
C ASP A 79 19.16 5.84 37.11
N GLU A 80 19.77 4.76 36.60
CA GLU A 80 20.48 4.69 35.31
C GLU A 80 19.55 4.57 34.08
N GLY A 81 18.23 4.50 34.27
CA GLY A 81 17.25 4.39 33.19
C GLY A 81 17.20 3.02 32.51
N LEU A 82 17.73 1.97 33.13
CA LEU A 82 17.70 0.58 32.63
C LEU A 82 16.52 -0.23 33.16
N LEU A 83 15.83 0.24 34.20
CA LEU A 83 14.63 -0.39 34.77
C LEU A 83 13.49 0.61 35.02
N GLU A 84 12.25 0.15 34.80
CA GLU A 84 11.04 0.87 35.19
C GLU A 84 10.34 0.19 36.37
N PHE A 85 9.90 1.00 37.33
CA PHE A 85 9.18 0.55 38.53
C PHE A 85 7.74 1.04 38.48
N SER A 86 6.78 0.13 38.61
CA SER A 86 5.36 0.46 38.79
C SER A 86 4.87 -0.08 40.13
N ARG A 87 4.06 0.72 40.84
CA ARG A 87 3.60 0.41 42.20
C ARG A 87 2.81 -0.91 42.18
N GLY A 88 3.23 -1.88 42.99
CA GLY A 88 2.60 -3.21 43.07
C GLY A 88 2.95 -4.18 41.92
N LYS A 89 3.86 -3.81 41.00
CA LYS A 89 4.32 -4.66 39.90
C LYS A 89 5.82 -4.94 40.01
N ARG A 90 6.27 -6.05 39.41
CA ARG A 90 7.70 -6.39 39.32
C ARG A 90 8.44 -5.37 38.42
N PRO A 91 9.72 -5.07 38.67
CA PRO A 91 10.53 -4.20 37.80
C PRO A 91 10.60 -4.75 36.38
N ARG A 92 10.70 -3.87 35.37
CA ARG A 92 10.84 -4.23 33.94
C ARG A 92 12.08 -3.56 33.34
N ALA A 93 12.71 -4.19 32.36
CA ALA A 93 13.82 -3.59 31.62
C ALA A 93 13.32 -2.40 30.78
N ALA A 94 13.91 -1.23 30.99
CA ALA A 94 13.67 -0.05 30.16
C ALA A 94 14.17 -0.33 28.73
N GLY A 95 13.39 0.07 27.73
CA GLY A 95 13.72 -0.16 26.31
C GLY A 95 13.33 -1.54 25.75
N THR A 96 12.82 -2.46 26.56
CA THR A 96 12.29 -3.74 26.05
C THR A 96 10.83 -3.60 25.64
N ARG A 97 10.62 -3.35 24.33
CA ARG A 97 9.35 -2.95 23.69
C ARG A 97 8.86 -1.58 24.15
N SER A 98 8.37 -0.77 23.21
CA SER A 98 7.67 0.48 23.53
C SER A 98 6.65 0.19 24.63
N ALA A 99 6.90 0.66 25.86
CA ALA A 99 6.09 0.35 27.04
C ALA A 99 4.61 0.72 26.83
N HIS A 100 4.35 1.57 25.83
CA HIS A 100 3.03 1.93 25.37
C HIS A 100 2.29 0.78 24.68
N LYS A 101 2.93 -0.01 23.79
CA LYS A 101 2.26 -1.02 22.94
C LYS A 101 1.51 -2.11 23.72
N ASP A 102 1.94 -2.42 24.94
CA ASP A 102 1.29 -3.45 25.76
C ASP A 102 0.07 -2.92 26.56
N THR A 103 -0.11 -1.59 26.62
CA THR A 103 -1.27 -0.99 27.27
C THR A 103 -2.47 -0.93 26.33
N ALA A 104 -3.70 -0.94 26.87
CA ALA A 104 -4.90 -0.77 26.04
C ALA A 104 -4.90 0.58 25.30
N ALA A 105 -4.36 1.64 25.91
CA ALA A 105 -4.25 2.95 25.28
C ALA A 105 -3.22 2.94 24.14
N GLY A 106 -2.10 2.25 24.32
CA GLY A 106 -1.10 2.16 23.26
C GLY A 106 -1.53 1.28 22.09
N ARG A 107 -2.30 0.21 22.31
CA ARG A 107 -2.93 -0.53 21.21
C ARG A 107 -3.86 0.36 20.39
N LEU A 108 -4.80 1.02 21.07
CA LEU A 108 -5.72 1.96 20.43
C LEU A 108 -4.98 3.10 19.72
N PHE A 109 -3.90 3.61 20.30
CA PHE A 109 -3.06 4.62 19.66
C PHE A 109 -2.43 4.10 18.36
N GLU A 110 -1.86 2.89 18.34
CA GLU A 110 -1.30 2.30 17.12
C GLU A 110 -2.38 2.06 16.08
N ASP A 111 -3.57 1.60 16.47
CA ASP A 111 -4.70 1.39 15.56
C ASP A 111 -5.17 2.71 14.93
N LEU A 112 -5.31 3.77 15.74
CA LEU A 112 -5.66 5.11 15.26
C LEU A 112 -4.57 5.70 14.36
N LYS A 113 -3.30 5.51 14.71
CA LYS A 113 -2.15 5.93 13.90
C LYS A 113 -2.18 5.25 12.55
N GLN A 114 -2.38 3.94 12.50
CA GLN A 114 -2.54 3.19 11.25
C GLN A 114 -3.73 3.70 10.44
N ALA A 115 -4.87 3.97 11.08
CA ALA A 115 -6.02 4.55 10.40
C ALA A 115 -5.76 5.95 9.82
N ILE A 116 -4.95 6.79 10.48
CA ILE A 116 -4.52 8.10 9.94
C ILE A 116 -3.58 7.91 8.75
N VAL A 117 -2.59 7.04 8.87
CA VAL A 117 -1.61 6.76 7.80
C VAL A 117 -2.30 6.21 6.55
N LYS A 118 -3.31 5.35 6.72
CA LYS A 118 -4.13 4.78 5.65
C LYS A 118 -5.16 5.76 5.07
N GLY A 119 -5.28 6.97 5.64
CA GLY A 119 -6.24 7.98 5.20
C GLY A 119 -7.69 7.74 5.64
N ALA A 120 -7.97 6.74 6.49
CA ALA A 120 -9.30 6.56 7.08
C ALA A 120 -9.69 7.74 7.99
N TYR A 121 -8.70 8.34 8.65
CA TYR A 121 -8.81 9.66 9.29
C TYR A 121 -7.87 10.63 8.59
N ARG A 122 -8.41 11.52 7.75
CA ARG A 122 -7.61 12.41 6.90
C ARG A 122 -7.09 13.63 7.63
N ALA A 123 -5.88 14.05 7.28
CA ALA A 123 -5.26 15.26 7.81
C ALA A 123 -6.17 16.50 7.61
N GLY A 124 -6.33 17.30 8.66
CA GLY A 124 -7.24 18.45 8.70
C GLY A 124 -8.72 18.12 8.99
N HIS A 125 -9.14 16.85 8.93
CA HIS A 125 -10.50 16.45 9.30
C HIS A 125 -10.66 16.32 10.82
N ILE A 126 -11.90 16.53 11.28
CA ILE A 126 -12.29 16.31 12.68
C ILE A 126 -12.39 14.79 12.92
N MET A 127 -11.70 14.30 13.94
CA MET A 127 -11.84 12.91 14.39
C MET A 127 -13.20 12.68 15.06
N PRO A 128 -13.72 11.43 15.03
CA PRO A 128 -14.91 11.08 15.81
C PRO A 128 -14.76 11.48 17.29
N LYS A 129 -15.89 11.78 17.94
CA LYS A 129 -15.89 12.12 19.37
C LYS A 129 -15.35 10.96 20.20
N LEU A 130 -14.74 11.24 21.35
CA LEU A 130 -14.17 10.21 22.23
C LEU A 130 -15.17 9.08 22.55
N ASP A 131 -16.46 9.40 22.73
CA ASP A 131 -17.50 8.41 23.06
C ASP A 131 -17.72 7.38 21.93
N TYR A 132 -17.44 7.73 20.68
CA TYR A 132 -17.44 6.78 19.56
C TYR A 132 -16.42 5.66 19.79
N PHE A 133 -15.20 6.01 20.16
CA PHE A 133 -14.12 5.04 20.43
C PHE A 133 -14.33 4.29 21.75
N VAL A 134 -14.93 4.93 22.75
CA VAL A 134 -15.30 4.23 24.00
C VAL A 134 -16.24 3.06 23.73
N ILE A 135 -17.25 3.27 22.86
CA ILE A 135 -18.23 2.24 22.51
C ILE A 135 -17.62 1.21 21.56
N GLY A 136 -16.99 1.65 20.47
CA GLY A 136 -16.47 0.77 19.43
C GLY A 136 -15.29 -0.11 19.88
N GLU A 137 -14.41 0.44 20.71
CA GLU A 137 -13.18 -0.26 21.16
C GLU A 137 -13.34 -0.92 22.52
N HIS A 138 -14.54 -0.85 23.12
CA HIS A 138 -14.84 -1.31 24.47
C HIS A 138 -13.81 -0.81 25.51
N ALA A 139 -13.38 0.44 25.38
CA ALA A 139 -12.30 1.04 26.15
C ALA A 139 -12.80 2.12 27.11
N SER A 140 -12.13 2.27 28.27
CA SER A 140 -12.47 3.36 29.20
C SER A 140 -12.20 4.73 28.57
N ARG A 141 -12.98 5.76 28.95
CA ARG A 141 -12.77 7.13 28.46
C ARG A 141 -11.35 7.67 28.75
N SER A 142 -10.74 7.26 29.88
CA SER A 142 -9.34 7.57 30.20
C SER A 142 -8.36 6.91 29.26
N THR A 143 -8.62 5.67 28.84
CA THR A 143 -7.80 4.93 27.86
C THR A 143 -7.83 5.63 26.51
N VAL A 144 -9.01 5.98 26.01
CA VAL A 144 -9.17 6.72 24.74
C VAL A 144 -8.51 8.09 24.83
N SER A 145 -8.75 8.83 25.92
CA SER A 145 -8.14 10.16 26.10
C SER A 145 -6.61 10.09 26.11
N GLU A 146 -6.03 9.05 26.72
CA GLU A 146 -4.58 8.84 26.72
C GLU A 146 -4.05 8.50 25.32
N ALA A 147 -4.74 7.65 24.56
CA ALA A 147 -4.37 7.36 23.17
C ALA A 147 -4.35 8.63 22.31
N PHE A 148 -5.32 9.52 22.48
CA PHE A 148 -5.37 10.81 21.77
C PHE A 148 -4.23 11.77 22.18
N ARG A 149 -3.84 11.79 23.46
CA ARG A 149 -2.64 12.52 23.90
C ARG A 149 -1.35 11.94 23.32
N MET A 150 -1.32 10.63 23.07
CA MET A 150 -0.20 10.01 22.36
C MET A 150 -0.16 10.46 20.89
N LEU A 151 -1.30 10.52 20.20
CA LEU A 151 -1.40 11.11 18.85
C LEU A 151 -0.92 12.56 18.84
N GLU A 152 -1.29 13.35 19.84
CA GLU A 152 -0.86 14.75 20.00
C GLU A 152 0.65 14.89 20.15
N ARG A 153 1.25 14.06 20.99
CA ARG A 153 2.70 14.02 21.18
C ARG A 153 3.46 13.65 19.91
N GLU A 154 2.86 12.84 19.04
CA GLU A 154 3.44 12.48 17.73
C GLU A 154 3.02 13.41 16.59
N ALA A 155 2.36 14.53 16.88
CA ALA A 155 1.85 15.47 15.88
C ALA A 155 0.85 14.87 14.88
N LEU A 156 0.23 13.74 15.21
CA LEU A 156 -0.73 13.03 14.35
C LEU A 156 -2.17 13.53 14.53
N ALA A 157 -2.43 14.20 15.64
CA ALA A 157 -3.69 14.91 15.89
C ALA A 157 -3.42 16.09 16.83
N HIS A 158 -4.31 17.06 16.86
CA HIS A 158 -4.26 18.14 17.82
C HIS A 158 -5.65 18.56 18.27
N LYS A 159 -5.72 19.25 19.39
CA LYS A 159 -7.00 19.76 19.91
C LYS A 159 -7.31 21.14 19.34
N ARG A 160 -8.47 21.28 18.68
CA ARG A 160 -9.03 22.56 18.22
C ARG A 160 -10.34 22.82 18.95
N GLY A 161 -10.28 23.61 20.02
CA GLY A 161 -11.42 23.84 20.92
C GLY A 161 -11.83 22.55 21.64
N ARG A 162 -13.04 22.04 21.37
CA ARG A 162 -13.56 20.79 21.95
C ARG A 162 -13.38 19.56 21.04
N GLN A 163 -12.82 19.75 19.85
CA GLN A 163 -12.67 18.70 18.86
C GLN A 163 -11.20 18.31 18.70
N TRP A 164 -10.98 17.07 18.28
CA TRP A 164 -9.68 16.59 17.83
C TRP A 164 -9.65 16.66 16.31
N VAL A 165 -8.56 17.18 15.76
CA VAL A 165 -8.32 17.33 14.31
C VAL A 165 -7.08 16.53 13.97
N VAL A 166 -7.12 15.77 12.89
CA VAL A 166 -5.98 14.95 12.43
C VAL A 166 -4.88 15.86 11.88
N GLY A 167 -3.63 15.48 12.12
CA GLY A 167 -2.43 16.18 11.70
C GLY A 167 -1.90 17.17 12.74
N PRO A 168 -0.78 17.84 12.42
CA PRO A 168 -0.08 18.71 13.35
C PRO A 168 -0.94 19.91 13.77
N GLY A 169 -0.75 20.36 15.02
CA GLY A 169 -1.36 21.58 15.52
C GLY A 169 -0.72 22.84 14.94
N PRO A 170 -1.38 24.01 15.06
CA PRO A 170 -0.89 25.27 14.50
C PRO A 170 0.50 25.68 15.05
N ASP A 171 0.83 25.28 16.28
CA ASP A 171 2.11 25.59 16.93
C ASP A 171 3.23 24.62 16.52
N HIS A 172 2.87 23.46 15.96
CA HIS A 172 3.86 22.46 15.57
C HIS A 172 4.46 22.89 14.23
N ARG A 173 5.62 23.57 14.30
CA ARG A 173 6.40 24.17 13.18
C ARG A 173 5.58 24.26 11.92
N ALA A 174 4.99 25.44 11.67
CA ALA A 174 4.31 25.76 10.43
C ALA A 174 4.93 24.94 9.31
N SER A 175 4.14 24.00 8.76
CA SER A 175 4.52 23.36 7.52
C SER A 175 5.11 24.46 6.65
N PRO A 176 6.25 24.26 5.95
CA PRO A 176 6.86 25.30 5.12
C PRO A 176 5.86 25.96 4.13
N PHE A 177 4.67 25.39 4.03
CA PHE A 177 3.50 25.71 3.23
C PHE A 177 2.42 26.38 4.09
N ASP A 178 2.75 27.54 4.66
CA ASP A 178 1.85 28.30 5.53
C ASP A 178 0.67 28.92 4.74
N ALA A 179 -0.51 29.00 5.37
CA ALA A 179 -1.78 29.35 4.71
C ALA A 179 -1.90 30.83 4.27
N ALA A 180 -0.84 31.62 4.35
CA ALA A 180 -0.80 33.00 3.90
C ALA A 180 0.03 33.24 2.62
N GLN A 181 0.67 32.20 2.06
CA GLN A 181 1.55 32.40 0.89
C GLN A 181 0.78 32.79 -0.38
N PRO A 182 1.25 33.82 -1.13
CA PRO A 182 0.76 34.14 -2.48
C PRO A 182 0.89 32.94 -3.41
N ARG A 183 0.04 32.84 -4.45
CA ARG A 183 0.12 31.74 -5.45
C ARG A 183 1.52 31.58 -6.05
N GLY A 184 2.24 32.68 -6.27
CA GLY A 184 3.59 32.67 -6.84
C GLY A 184 4.66 31.99 -5.97
N ASP A 185 4.41 31.82 -4.68
CA ASP A 185 5.38 31.23 -3.74
C ASP A 185 5.02 29.79 -3.34
N ARG A 186 3.92 29.26 -3.87
CA ARG A 186 3.46 27.92 -3.53
C ARG A 186 4.46 26.86 -3.98
N PRO A 187 4.64 25.79 -3.20
CA PRO A 187 5.46 24.67 -3.62
C PRO A 187 4.84 23.98 -4.83
N VAL A 188 5.69 23.39 -5.65
CA VAL A 188 5.32 22.76 -6.90
C VAL A 188 5.82 21.33 -6.88
N VAL A 189 4.90 20.39 -7.08
CA VAL A 189 5.23 19.00 -7.42
C VAL A 189 5.38 18.91 -8.94
N VAL A 190 6.51 18.37 -9.40
CA VAL A 190 6.68 18.04 -10.82
C VAL A 190 6.06 16.66 -11.05
N MET A 191 5.09 16.54 -11.95
CA MET A 191 4.50 15.27 -12.34
C MET A 191 5.07 14.87 -13.70
N LEU A 192 5.83 13.78 -13.75
CA LEU A 192 6.47 13.28 -14.96
C LEU A 192 5.72 12.06 -15.50
N VAL A 193 5.32 12.12 -16.77
CA VAL A 193 4.74 10.99 -17.52
C VAL A 193 5.61 10.68 -18.74
N PRO A 194 5.71 9.43 -19.21
CA PRO A 194 6.54 9.10 -20.37
C PRO A 194 5.98 9.75 -21.64
N VAL A 195 4.66 9.66 -21.83
CA VAL A 195 3.93 10.12 -23.02
C VAL A 195 2.53 10.61 -22.62
N GLN A 196 1.91 11.41 -23.49
CA GLN A 196 0.54 11.92 -23.32
C GLN A 196 -0.49 10.82 -23.00
N LYS A 197 -0.31 9.62 -23.60
CA LYS A 197 -1.22 8.49 -23.37
C LYS A 197 -1.30 8.07 -21.90
N VAL A 198 -0.19 8.12 -21.16
CA VAL A 198 -0.21 7.77 -19.72
C VAL A 198 -0.97 8.81 -18.90
N TRP A 199 -0.94 10.08 -19.31
CA TRP A 199 -1.80 11.10 -18.71
C TRP A 199 -3.29 10.85 -19.00
N GLU A 200 -3.64 10.40 -20.21
CA GLU A 200 -5.01 9.98 -20.53
C GLU A 200 -5.43 8.75 -19.71
N ASP A 201 -4.51 7.81 -19.50
CA ASP A 201 -4.73 6.65 -18.65
C ASP A 201 -4.99 7.09 -17.19
N LEU A 202 -4.30 8.10 -16.66
CA LEU A 202 -4.63 8.67 -15.34
C LEU A 202 -6.04 9.27 -15.24
N LEU A 203 -6.61 9.70 -16.38
CA LEU A 203 -7.97 10.24 -16.45
C LEU A 203 -9.03 9.14 -16.65
N ASN A 204 -8.63 7.90 -16.92
CA ASN A 204 -9.51 6.75 -17.09
C ASN A 204 -10.20 6.37 -15.77
N GLU A 205 -11.25 5.55 -15.82
CA GLU A 205 -12.04 5.22 -14.62
C GLU A 205 -11.25 4.44 -13.55
N HIS A 206 -10.22 3.70 -13.95
CA HIS A 206 -9.39 2.88 -13.07
C HIS A 206 -8.44 3.73 -12.21
N LEU A 207 -7.73 4.69 -12.83
CA LEU A 207 -6.75 5.56 -12.16
C LEU A 207 -7.31 6.93 -11.75
N ARG A 208 -8.51 7.30 -12.18
CA ARG A 208 -9.14 8.56 -11.75
C ARG A 208 -9.27 8.71 -10.24
N PRO A 209 -9.58 7.67 -9.43
CA PRO A 209 -9.62 7.81 -7.98
C PRO A 209 -8.27 8.24 -7.41
N PHE A 210 -7.17 7.66 -7.89
CA PHE A 210 -5.80 8.10 -7.56
C PHE A 210 -5.61 9.59 -7.84
N LEU A 211 -5.81 10.00 -9.09
CA LEU A 211 -5.52 11.37 -9.53
C LEU A 211 -6.41 12.38 -8.80
N SER A 212 -7.69 12.07 -8.64
CA SER A 212 -8.65 12.95 -7.95
C SER A 212 -8.26 13.16 -6.50
N GLU A 213 -7.87 12.08 -5.81
CA GLU A 213 -7.45 12.18 -4.41
C GLU A 213 -6.12 12.91 -4.27
N PHE A 214 -5.13 12.57 -5.10
CA PHE A 214 -3.82 13.21 -5.08
C PHE A 214 -3.93 14.73 -5.29
N LEU A 215 -4.68 15.16 -6.31
CA LEU A 215 -4.90 16.59 -6.58
C LEU A 215 -5.72 17.27 -5.49
N ALA A 216 -6.69 16.58 -4.89
CA ALA A 216 -7.46 17.11 -3.77
C ALA A 216 -6.56 17.36 -2.55
N GLU A 217 -5.65 16.44 -2.22
CA GLU A 217 -4.71 16.61 -1.11
C GLU A 217 -3.69 17.72 -1.36
N LEU A 218 -3.11 17.80 -2.58
CA LEU A 218 -2.25 18.92 -2.94
C LEU A 218 -2.99 20.26 -2.79
N GLY A 219 -4.24 20.33 -3.26
CA GLY A 219 -5.09 21.52 -3.13
C GLY A 219 -5.39 21.92 -1.70
N ARG A 220 -5.70 20.94 -0.81
CA ARG A 220 -5.94 21.16 0.62
C ARG A 220 -4.71 21.77 1.32
N ARG A 221 -3.50 21.44 0.85
CA ARG A 221 -2.23 21.94 1.38
C ARG A 221 -1.60 23.06 0.56
N ARG A 222 -2.28 23.54 -0.48
CA ARG A 222 -1.83 24.62 -1.37
C ARG A 222 -0.49 24.32 -2.07
N LEU A 223 -0.25 23.06 -2.40
CA LEU A 223 0.78 22.69 -3.35
C LEU A 223 0.17 22.83 -4.76
N ASP A 224 0.92 23.44 -5.66
CA ASP A 224 0.62 23.41 -7.08
C ASP A 224 1.35 22.22 -7.72
N PHE A 225 1.02 21.89 -8.96
CA PHE A 225 1.76 20.89 -9.73
C PHE A 225 1.99 21.36 -11.16
N VAL A 226 3.05 20.84 -11.79
CA VAL A 226 3.36 21.05 -13.20
C VAL A 226 3.57 19.70 -13.86
N LEU A 227 2.88 19.47 -14.98
CA LEU A 227 3.06 18.25 -15.79
C LEU A 227 4.27 18.42 -16.71
N CYS A 228 5.14 17.41 -16.72
CA CYS A 228 6.26 17.25 -17.63
C CYS A 228 6.13 15.92 -18.38
N GLN A 229 6.72 15.86 -19.58
CA GLN A 229 6.71 14.66 -20.42
C GLN A 229 8.15 14.18 -20.67
N ARG A 230 8.37 12.86 -20.73
CA ARG A 230 9.66 12.32 -21.17
C ARG A 230 9.86 12.63 -22.66
N GLU A 231 8.90 12.23 -23.47
CA GLU A 231 8.91 12.40 -24.92
C GLU A 231 7.67 13.15 -25.37
N ASN A 232 7.86 14.01 -26.36
CA ASN A 232 6.77 14.66 -27.06
C ASN A 232 6.84 14.27 -28.54
N PRO A 233 5.87 13.48 -29.03
CA PRO A 233 5.83 13.13 -30.46
C PRO A 233 5.56 14.35 -31.35
N LEU A 234 5.11 15.49 -30.78
CA LEU A 234 4.74 16.72 -31.49
C LEU A 234 5.36 17.96 -30.80
N PRO A 235 6.68 18.20 -30.94
CA PRO A 235 7.42 19.27 -30.24
C PRO A 235 6.82 20.67 -30.39
N HIS A 236 6.11 20.96 -31.49
CA HIS A 236 5.53 22.28 -31.76
C HIS A 236 4.17 22.55 -31.10
N ARG A 237 3.60 21.59 -30.35
CA ARG A 237 2.26 21.72 -29.74
C ARG A 237 2.18 21.45 -28.24
N SER A 238 3.25 20.98 -27.60
CA SER A 238 3.19 20.75 -26.16
C SER A 238 3.37 22.06 -25.41
N ILE A 239 2.44 22.31 -24.51
CA ILE A 239 2.50 23.36 -23.50
C ILE A 239 3.33 22.92 -22.28
N PHE A 240 3.82 21.68 -22.27
CA PHE A 240 4.53 21.07 -21.14
C PHE A 240 6.02 20.93 -21.43
N PRO A 241 6.89 21.17 -20.43
CA PRO A 241 8.31 20.82 -20.53
C PRO A 241 8.46 19.35 -20.91
N THR A 242 9.29 19.10 -21.91
CA THR A 242 9.52 17.78 -22.47
C THR A 242 10.99 17.46 -22.41
N GLY A 243 11.37 16.28 -21.91
CA GLY A 243 12.76 15.84 -21.87
C GLY A 243 13.46 16.16 -20.55
N ARG A 244 14.62 15.53 -20.37
CA ARG A 244 15.41 15.60 -19.13
C ARG A 244 15.93 17.00 -18.86
N ASP A 245 16.46 17.67 -19.88
CA ASP A 245 17.13 18.96 -19.72
C ASP A 245 16.12 20.08 -19.42
N GLU A 246 14.99 20.10 -20.12
CA GLU A 246 13.89 21.03 -19.88
C GLU A 246 13.25 20.81 -18.51
N THR A 247 13.06 19.55 -18.11
CA THR A 247 12.54 19.23 -16.77
C THR A 247 13.53 19.67 -15.68
N ALA A 248 14.82 19.42 -15.87
CA ALA A 248 15.86 19.89 -14.95
C ALA A 248 15.95 21.42 -14.91
N ALA A 249 15.79 22.10 -16.06
CA ALA A 249 15.75 23.56 -16.12
C ALA A 249 14.55 24.13 -15.34
N LEU A 250 13.36 23.55 -15.52
CA LEU A 250 12.17 23.91 -14.73
C LEU A 250 12.44 23.74 -13.23
N ILE A 251 13.00 22.61 -12.81
CA ILE A 251 13.27 22.36 -11.38
C ILE A 251 14.24 23.41 -10.81
N ARG A 252 15.28 23.78 -11.57
CA ARG A 252 16.21 24.85 -11.17
C ARG A 252 15.51 26.20 -11.05
N GLU A 253 14.60 26.52 -11.97
CA GLU A 253 13.80 27.76 -11.94
C GLU A 253 12.86 27.79 -10.72
N LEU A 254 12.20 26.67 -10.40
CA LEU A 254 11.35 26.55 -9.22
C LEU A 254 12.13 26.76 -7.92
N GLY A 255 13.40 26.38 -7.88
CA GLY A 255 14.29 26.59 -6.73
C GLY A 255 13.69 26.02 -5.44
N ARG A 256 13.47 26.89 -4.44
CA ARG A 256 12.88 26.48 -3.14
C ARG A 256 11.45 25.97 -3.24
N ARG A 257 10.72 26.36 -4.30
CA ARG A 257 9.34 25.92 -4.53
C ARG A 257 9.28 24.46 -4.97
N TYR A 258 10.35 23.89 -5.51
CA TYR A 258 10.35 22.48 -5.89
C TYR A 258 10.16 21.59 -4.64
N ALA A 259 9.00 20.92 -4.57
CA ALA A 259 8.61 20.06 -3.47
C ALA A 259 9.09 18.61 -3.66
N GLY A 260 9.20 18.17 -4.91
CA GLY A 260 9.59 16.82 -5.30
C GLY A 260 9.01 16.44 -6.66
N THR A 261 9.32 15.23 -7.11
CA THR A 261 8.81 14.70 -8.38
C THR A 261 7.95 13.45 -8.15
N LEU A 262 6.82 13.39 -8.84
CA LEU A 262 6.00 12.19 -9.01
C LEU A 262 6.15 11.68 -10.44
N ILE A 263 6.74 10.51 -10.62
CA ILE A 263 6.82 9.80 -11.90
C ILE A 263 5.64 8.83 -11.97
N VAL A 264 4.83 8.90 -13.02
CA VAL A 264 3.72 7.95 -13.25
C VAL A 264 3.99 7.15 -14.50
N THR A 265 4.31 5.87 -14.35
CA THR A 265 4.63 4.98 -15.49
C THR A 265 4.74 3.52 -15.08
N GLN A 266 4.70 2.63 -16.07
CA GLN A 266 5.29 1.29 -16.00
C GLN A 266 6.74 1.30 -16.52
N PRO A 267 7.64 0.41 -16.05
CA PRO A 267 9.02 0.32 -16.51
C PRO A 267 9.14 0.05 -18.02
N TYR A 268 8.29 -0.81 -18.59
CA TYR A 268 8.35 -1.14 -20.02
C TYR A 268 7.99 0.06 -20.92
N ARG A 269 7.16 1.01 -20.42
CA ARG A 269 6.86 2.28 -21.10
C ARG A 269 7.90 3.38 -20.82
N PHE A 270 8.84 3.11 -19.91
CA PHE A 270 9.87 4.05 -19.49
C PHE A 270 11.24 3.35 -19.35
N PRO A 271 11.85 2.87 -20.45
CA PRO A 271 13.11 2.11 -20.43
C PRO A 271 14.26 2.72 -19.62
N ASP A 272 14.33 4.04 -19.55
CA ASP A 272 15.40 4.82 -18.92
C ASP A 272 14.99 5.41 -17.56
N LEU A 273 13.99 4.80 -16.90
CA LEU A 273 13.42 5.27 -15.64
C LEU A 273 14.47 5.40 -14.53
N GLY A 274 15.44 4.49 -14.47
CA GLY A 274 16.53 4.52 -13.48
C GLY A 274 17.33 5.82 -13.55
N ASP A 275 17.78 6.21 -14.74
CA ASP A 275 18.55 7.44 -14.94
C ASP A 275 17.74 8.70 -14.59
N TRP A 276 16.42 8.70 -14.89
CA TRP A 276 15.55 9.82 -14.52
C TRP A 276 15.43 9.94 -13.01
N ILE A 277 15.24 8.83 -12.31
CA ILE A 277 15.21 8.83 -10.85
C ILE A 277 16.53 9.36 -10.30
N GLU A 278 17.68 8.91 -10.82
CA GLU A 278 19.01 9.38 -10.41
C GLU A 278 19.16 10.89 -10.60
N GLN A 279 18.83 11.41 -11.79
CA GLN A 279 18.89 12.84 -12.10
C GLN A 279 17.98 13.67 -11.18
N LEU A 280 16.73 13.22 -10.99
CA LEU A 280 15.73 13.93 -10.18
C LEU A 280 16.09 13.90 -8.68
N ALA A 281 16.67 12.80 -8.21
CA ALA A 281 17.14 12.66 -6.83
C ALA A 281 18.32 13.59 -6.53
N GLY A 282 19.13 13.93 -7.55
CA GLY A 282 20.22 14.91 -7.44
C GLY A 282 19.77 16.32 -6.98
N PHE A 283 18.48 16.64 -7.05
CA PHE A 283 17.93 17.90 -6.54
C PHE A 283 17.60 17.88 -5.04
N GLY A 284 17.83 16.76 -4.33
CA GLY A 284 17.69 16.69 -2.87
C GLY A 284 16.25 16.81 -2.36
N ARG A 285 15.27 16.41 -3.19
CA ARG A 285 13.85 16.32 -2.83
C ARG A 285 13.31 14.91 -3.07
N PRO A 286 12.17 14.55 -2.45
CA PRO A 286 11.53 13.27 -2.68
C PRO A 286 11.24 13.01 -4.16
N VAL A 287 11.56 11.78 -4.59
CA VAL A 287 11.18 11.24 -5.90
C VAL A 287 10.29 10.04 -5.66
N LEU A 288 9.04 10.16 -6.07
CA LEU A 288 8.05 9.09 -5.96
C LEU A 288 7.82 8.52 -7.35
N TRP A 289 7.78 7.20 -7.46
CA TRP A 289 7.35 6.51 -8.66
C TRP A 289 6.05 5.76 -8.39
N PHE A 290 4.99 6.07 -9.13
CA PHE A 290 3.72 5.36 -9.12
C PHE A 290 3.73 4.23 -10.16
N ASP A 291 4.00 3.02 -9.70
CA ASP A 291 3.97 1.75 -10.44
C ASP A 291 2.58 1.13 -10.28
N TYR A 292 1.62 1.62 -11.08
CA TYR A 292 0.21 1.23 -10.94
C TYR A 292 -0.10 -0.22 -11.35
N ASP A 293 0.87 -0.95 -11.89
CA ASP A 293 0.76 -2.36 -12.32
C ASP A 293 1.67 -3.33 -11.53
N ASP A 294 2.38 -2.86 -10.49
CA ASP A 294 3.35 -3.66 -9.72
C ASP A 294 4.48 -4.29 -10.56
N SER A 295 4.84 -3.64 -11.67
CA SER A 295 5.64 -4.24 -12.74
C SER A 295 7.15 -4.14 -12.57
N GLY A 296 7.67 -3.32 -11.62
CA GLY A 296 9.12 -3.24 -11.37
C GLY A 296 9.53 -3.43 -9.91
N PRO A 297 9.29 -4.62 -9.32
CA PRO A 297 9.64 -4.93 -7.92
C PRO A 297 11.14 -4.84 -7.60
N ALA A 298 12.00 -4.80 -8.61
CA ALA A 298 13.45 -4.69 -8.45
C ALA A 298 13.97 -3.26 -8.19
N MET A 299 13.17 -2.21 -8.44
CA MET A 299 13.61 -0.82 -8.25
C MET A 299 13.17 -0.29 -6.88
N ASP A 300 14.06 -0.43 -5.91
CA ASP A 300 13.89 0.08 -4.54
C ASP A 300 15.01 1.06 -4.14
N ARG A 301 14.95 1.65 -2.94
CA ARG A 301 15.97 2.61 -2.46
C ARG A 301 17.40 2.07 -2.51
N ARG A 302 17.60 0.76 -2.34
CA ARG A 302 18.94 0.17 -2.36
C ARG A 302 19.45 0.07 -3.79
N ALA A 303 18.57 -0.26 -4.74
CA ALA A 303 18.92 -0.30 -6.15
C ALA A 303 19.29 1.08 -6.69
N VAL A 304 18.52 2.11 -6.30
CA VAL A 304 18.75 3.48 -6.80
C VAL A 304 19.80 4.24 -5.97
N GLY A 305 19.97 3.92 -4.67
CA GLY A 305 20.97 4.55 -3.81
C GLY A 305 20.54 5.88 -3.18
N PHE A 306 19.24 6.18 -3.11
CA PHE A 306 18.72 7.45 -2.59
C PHE A 306 17.67 7.26 -1.49
N ASP A 307 17.90 7.86 -0.32
CA ASP A 307 17.03 7.74 0.86
C ASP A 307 15.65 8.39 0.69
N GLN A 308 15.51 9.33 -0.24
CA GLN A 308 14.25 10.04 -0.51
C GLN A 308 13.51 9.49 -1.74
N PHE A 309 13.90 8.32 -2.23
CA PHE A 309 13.16 7.60 -3.26
C PHE A 309 12.05 6.75 -2.65
N TYR A 310 10.90 6.70 -3.32
CA TYR A 310 9.76 5.88 -2.92
C TYR A 310 9.12 5.19 -4.14
N ARG A 311 9.03 3.86 -4.10
CA ARG A 311 8.21 3.09 -5.05
C ARG A 311 6.82 2.94 -4.46
N CYS A 312 5.84 3.52 -5.11
CA CYS A 312 4.43 3.53 -4.71
C CYS A 312 3.68 2.65 -5.71
N PHE A 313 3.07 1.55 -5.30
CA PHE A 313 2.63 0.54 -6.26
C PHE A 313 1.30 -0.11 -5.88
N CYS A 314 0.55 -0.57 -6.88
CA CYS A 314 -0.58 -1.47 -6.64
C CYS A 314 -0.05 -2.76 -6.02
N ASN A 315 -0.52 -3.16 -4.84
CA ASN A 315 -0.07 -4.43 -4.25
C ASN A 315 -0.84 -5.60 -4.87
N GLU A 316 -0.41 -6.02 -6.06
CA GLU A 316 -1.13 -6.98 -6.89
C GLU A 316 -1.23 -8.35 -6.20
N SER A 317 -0.13 -8.83 -5.62
CA SER A 317 -0.13 -10.07 -4.82
C SER A 317 -1.14 -10.01 -3.68
N ARG A 318 -1.28 -8.86 -2.99
CA ARG A 318 -2.28 -8.74 -1.92
C ARG A 318 -3.71 -8.69 -2.47
N CYS A 319 -3.94 -8.06 -3.63
CA CYS A 319 -5.25 -8.06 -4.27
C CYS A 319 -5.70 -9.48 -4.61
N VAL A 320 -4.81 -10.26 -5.23
CA VAL A 320 -5.03 -11.67 -5.59
C VAL A 320 -5.24 -12.53 -4.34
N SER A 321 -4.40 -12.37 -3.31
CA SER A 321 -4.55 -13.05 -2.02
C SER A 321 -5.92 -12.79 -1.38
N LEU A 322 -6.37 -11.54 -1.33
CA LEU A 322 -7.69 -11.19 -0.78
C LEU A 322 -8.84 -11.78 -1.61
N ALA A 323 -8.70 -11.85 -2.92
CA ALA A 323 -9.70 -12.46 -3.78
C ALA A 323 -9.84 -13.96 -3.48
N LEU A 324 -8.70 -14.67 -3.41
CA LEU A 324 -8.63 -16.08 -3.07
C LEU A 324 -9.14 -16.39 -1.66
N GLU A 325 -8.73 -15.60 -0.65
CA GLU A 325 -9.24 -15.68 0.72
C GLU A 325 -10.78 -15.51 0.75
N SER A 326 -11.29 -14.57 -0.05
CA SER A 326 -12.73 -14.33 -0.15
C SER A 326 -13.44 -15.53 -0.78
N LEU A 327 -12.98 -16.05 -1.91
CA LEU A 327 -13.55 -17.24 -2.58
C LEU A 327 -13.54 -18.46 -1.65
N SER A 328 -12.40 -18.71 -0.99
CA SER A 328 -12.20 -19.81 -0.04
C SER A 328 -13.12 -19.69 1.19
N ARG A 329 -13.29 -18.48 1.73
CA ARG A 329 -14.22 -18.19 2.85
C ARG A 329 -15.67 -18.50 2.51
N PHE A 330 -16.09 -18.29 1.26
CA PHE A 330 -17.43 -18.65 0.79
C PHE A 330 -17.58 -20.14 0.44
N GLY A 331 -16.48 -20.90 0.44
CA GLY A 331 -16.47 -22.35 0.25
C GLY A 331 -16.23 -22.79 -1.20
N HIS A 332 -15.82 -21.88 -2.08
CA HIS A 332 -15.49 -22.22 -3.47
C HIS A 332 -14.16 -22.98 -3.51
N ALA A 333 -14.17 -24.17 -4.10
CA ALA A 333 -12.98 -24.99 -4.29
C ALA A 333 -12.47 -24.96 -5.74
N ARG A 334 -13.31 -24.58 -6.70
CA ARG A 334 -13.00 -24.58 -8.13
C ARG A 334 -13.53 -23.31 -8.77
N VAL A 335 -12.62 -22.52 -9.33
CA VAL A 335 -12.88 -21.17 -9.80
C VAL A 335 -12.39 -21.05 -11.24
N ALA A 336 -13.28 -20.61 -12.12
CA ALA A 336 -12.94 -20.34 -13.50
C ALA A 336 -12.25 -18.98 -13.64
N VAL A 337 -11.25 -18.91 -14.51
CA VAL A 337 -10.69 -17.66 -15.01
C VAL A 337 -10.82 -17.73 -16.54
N PRO A 338 -11.87 -17.14 -17.14
CA PRO A 338 -12.03 -17.15 -18.59
C PRO A 338 -10.88 -16.37 -19.22
N VAL A 339 -10.15 -17.00 -20.12
CA VAL A 339 -9.05 -16.38 -20.87
C VAL A 339 -9.56 -15.99 -22.25
N CYS A 340 -9.15 -14.82 -22.74
CA CYS A 340 -9.26 -14.47 -24.16
C CYS A 340 -7.88 -14.13 -24.70
N GLU A 341 -7.64 -14.43 -25.97
CA GLU A 341 -6.33 -14.30 -26.61
C GLU A 341 -5.80 -12.86 -26.56
N THR A 342 -6.65 -11.86 -26.73
CA THR A 342 -6.25 -10.45 -26.66
C THR A 342 -5.67 -10.10 -25.29
N LEU A 343 -6.32 -10.53 -24.21
CA LEU A 343 -5.85 -10.26 -22.85
C LEU A 343 -4.66 -11.13 -22.47
N ALA A 344 -4.53 -12.34 -23.01
CA ALA A 344 -3.34 -13.17 -22.79
C ALA A 344 -2.04 -12.51 -23.31
N ARG A 345 -2.16 -11.53 -24.22
CA ARG A 345 -1.02 -10.73 -24.70
C ARG A 345 -0.67 -9.56 -23.79
N ASP A 346 -1.55 -9.20 -22.86
CA ASP A 346 -1.30 -8.13 -21.90
C ASP A 346 -0.52 -8.68 -20.69
N GLU A 347 0.68 -8.14 -20.46
CA GLU A 347 1.57 -8.58 -19.36
C GLU A 347 0.88 -8.53 -17.99
N TRP A 348 0.07 -7.49 -17.73
CA TRP A 348 -0.64 -7.33 -16.46
C TRP A 348 -1.66 -8.45 -16.21
N TYR A 349 -2.35 -8.93 -17.27
CA TYR A 349 -3.36 -9.96 -17.16
C TYR A 349 -2.71 -11.31 -16.88
N THR A 350 -1.69 -11.66 -17.65
CA THR A 350 -0.92 -12.90 -17.47
C THR A 350 -0.26 -12.93 -16.09
N HIS A 351 0.33 -11.82 -15.65
CA HIS A 351 0.88 -11.70 -14.30
C HIS A 351 -0.16 -11.99 -13.20
N ARG A 352 -1.36 -11.42 -13.31
CA ARG A 352 -2.46 -11.66 -12.35
C ARG A 352 -2.93 -13.12 -12.34
N VAL A 353 -3.01 -13.76 -13.50
CA VAL A 353 -3.36 -15.20 -13.62
C VAL A 353 -2.28 -16.09 -13.00
N ASP A 354 -1.01 -15.77 -13.22
CA ASP A 354 0.10 -16.50 -12.63
C ASP A 354 0.11 -16.35 -11.10
N LEU A 355 -0.12 -15.14 -10.57
CA LEU A 355 -0.29 -14.92 -9.14
C LEU A 355 -1.46 -15.73 -8.56
N LEU A 356 -2.59 -15.84 -9.26
CA LEU A 356 -3.71 -16.65 -8.79
C LEU A 356 -3.31 -18.12 -8.61
N ARG A 357 -2.60 -18.67 -9.60
CA ARG A 357 -2.13 -20.07 -9.58
C ARG A 357 -1.08 -20.29 -8.50
N GLU A 358 -0.13 -19.37 -8.36
CA GLU A 358 0.91 -19.43 -7.32
C GLU A 358 0.30 -19.39 -5.92
N MET A 359 -0.58 -18.42 -5.68
CA MET A 359 -1.08 -18.13 -4.33
C MET A 359 -2.20 -19.07 -3.87
N SER A 360 -2.93 -19.72 -4.79
CA SER A 360 -4.06 -20.57 -4.43
C SER A 360 -3.66 -21.81 -3.62
N GLY A 361 -2.43 -22.32 -3.82
CA GLY A 361 -1.85 -23.43 -3.06
C GLY A 361 -1.45 -23.08 -1.62
N HIS A 362 -1.38 -21.79 -1.28
CA HIS A 362 -0.96 -21.32 0.05
C HIS A 362 -2.11 -21.05 1.02
N LEU A 363 -3.36 -21.21 0.57
CA LEU A 363 -4.54 -21.02 1.41
C LEU A 363 -4.74 -22.21 2.37
N GLU A 364 -5.39 -21.96 3.51
CA GLU A 364 -5.82 -23.02 4.42
C GLU A 364 -6.76 -24.03 3.73
N LYS A 365 -7.61 -23.54 2.82
CA LYS A 365 -8.41 -24.34 1.89
C LYS A 365 -8.05 -23.94 0.46
N PRO A 366 -7.26 -24.76 -0.25
CA PRO A 366 -6.85 -24.47 -1.61
C PRO A 366 -8.03 -24.24 -2.55
N VAL A 367 -7.82 -23.35 -3.52
CA VAL A 367 -8.77 -23.06 -4.59
C VAL A 367 -8.14 -23.50 -5.90
N ASP A 368 -8.77 -24.43 -6.60
CA ASP A 368 -8.34 -24.86 -7.92
C ASP A 368 -8.70 -23.79 -8.96
N ILE A 369 -7.69 -23.30 -9.67
CA ILE A 369 -7.82 -22.22 -10.66
C ILE A 369 -7.83 -22.84 -12.05
N ILE A 370 -9.02 -22.84 -12.66
CA ILE A 370 -9.25 -23.42 -13.98
C ILE A 370 -9.24 -22.28 -14.99
N THR A 371 -8.16 -22.16 -15.75
CA THR A 371 -8.15 -21.29 -16.93
C THR A 371 -8.93 -21.98 -18.05
N VAL A 372 -10.02 -21.37 -18.48
CA VAL A 372 -10.84 -21.89 -19.57
C VAL A 372 -10.26 -21.35 -20.87
N ASP A 373 -9.35 -22.12 -21.44
CA ASP A 373 -8.74 -21.84 -22.75
C ASP A 373 -9.56 -22.49 -23.87
N GLN A 374 -9.37 -22.03 -25.10
CA GLN A 374 -9.80 -22.79 -26.28
C GLN A 374 -8.59 -23.06 -27.18
N ASP A 375 -8.45 -24.32 -27.59
CA ASP A 375 -7.38 -24.84 -28.44
C ASP A 375 -7.44 -24.37 -29.92
N GLU A 376 -8.14 -23.29 -30.30
CA GLU A 376 -8.16 -22.82 -31.70
C GLU A 376 -7.97 -21.31 -31.93
N PRO A 377 -7.08 -20.92 -32.88
CA PRO A 377 -6.83 -19.53 -33.24
C PRO A 377 -7.83 -19.04 -34.30
N VAL A 378 -8.85 -18.28 -33.89
CA VAL A 378 -9.88 -17.72 -34.81
C VAL A 378 -9.81 -16.20 -34.91
N TRP A 379 -8.64 -15.53 -34.83
CA TRP A 379 -8.67 -14.05 -34.66
C TRP A 379 -7.65 -13.20 -35.44
N GLU A 380 -7.17 -13.64 -36.61
CA GLU A 380 -6.34 -12.77 -37.48
C GLU A 380 -7.05 -11.49 -37.99
N SER A 381 -8.35 -11.29 -37.72
CA SER A 381 -9.17 -10.20 -38.28
C SER A 381 -9.51 -9.03 -37.32
N ILE A 382 -9.34 -9.13 -36.00
CA ILE A 382 -9.60 -8.00 -35.06
C ILE A 382 -8.28 -7.37 -34.62
N ARG A 383 -7.66 -6.60 -35.52
CA ARG A 383 -6.51 -5.76 -35.20
C ARG A 383 -6.99 -4.43 -34.65
N THR A 384 -7.19 -4.32 -33.33
CA THR A 384 -6.88 -3.13 -32.49
C THR A 384 -7.49 -3.28 -31.10
N LEU A 385 -6.66 -3.14 -30.05
CA LEU A 385 -7.08 -3.02 -28.63
C LEU A 385 -8.13 -1.91 -28.41
N GLU A 386 -8.18 -0.88 -29.28
CA GLU A 386 -9.20 0.16 -29.25
C GLU A 386 -10.61 -0.37 -29.56
N GLY A 387 -10.75 -1.43 -30.37
CA GLY A 387 -12.05 -2.04 -30.68
C GLY A 387 -12.71 -2.71 -29.46
N HIS A 388 -11.92 -3.38 -28.62
CA HIS A 388 -12.41 -4.09 -27.43
C HIS A 388 -13.04 -3.14 -26.40
N TYR A 389 -12.36 -2.04 -26.09
CA TYR A 389 -12.90 -1.02 -25.19
C TYR A 389 -14.13 -0.32 -25.79
N VAL A 390 -14.21 -0.16 -27.11
CA VAL A 390 -15.37 0.47 -27.77
C VAL A 390 -16.60 -0.44 -27.75
N THR A 391 -16.44 -1.75 -27.96
CA THR A 391 -17.56 -2.71 -27.89
C THR A 391 -18.08 -2.86 -26.46
N SER A 392 -17.19 -3.04 -25.49
CA SER A 392 -17.56 -3.10 -24.06
C SER A 392 -18.21 -1.79 -23.60
N ARG A 393 -17.66 -0.62 -23.98
CA ARG A 393 -18.26 0.68 -23.62
C ARG A 393 -19.64 0.89 -24.26
N ARG A 394 -19.84 0.48 -25.51
CA ARG A 394 -21.14 0.53 -26.19
C ARG A 394 -22.17 -0.37 -25.51
N ILE A 395 -21.77 -1.59 -25.13
CA ILE A 395 -22.63 -2.52 -24.39
C ILE A 395 -22.99 -1.95 -23.02
N ASP A 396 -22.01 -1.40 -22.30
CA ASP A 396 -22.22 -0.75 -21.01
C ASP A 396 -23.18 0.45 -21.10
N ASP A 397 -22.96 1.32 -22.09
CA ASP A 397 -23.83 2.48 -22.34
C ASP A 397 -25.28 2.02 -22.61
N LEU A 398 -25.46 1.04 -23.49
CA LEU A 398 -26.78 0.46 -23.79
C LEU A 398 -27.46 -0.16 -22.56
N TYR A 399 -26.71 -0.88 -21.72
CA TYR A 399 -27.26 -1.55 -20.54
C TYR A 399 -27.58 -0.55 -19.41
N VAL A 400 -26.73 0.47 -19.20
CA VAL A 400 -26.98 1.57 -18.26
C VAL A 400 -28.18 2.40 -18.69
N GLU A 401 -28.28 2.75 -19.97
CA GLU A 401 -29.43 3.46 -20.53
C GLU A 401 -30.71 2.64 -20.40
N ARG A 402 -30.70 1.33 -20.68
CA ARG A 402 -31.86 0.43 -20.45
C ARG A 402 -32.37 0.53 -19.02
N ARG A 403 -31.47 0.42 -18.04
CA ARG A 403 -31.84 0.44 -16.61
C ARG A 403 -32.38 1.78 -16.15
N LYS A 404 -31.94 2.88 -16.77
CA LYS A 404 -32.43 4.24 -16.50
C LYS A 404 -33.73 4.58 -17.22
N SER A 405 -33.95 4.05 -18.43
CA SER A 405 -34.93 4.59 -19.36
C SER A 405 -36.28 3.87 -19.39
N ASN A 406 -36.46 2.74 -18.70
CA ASN A 406 -37.68 1.92 -18.78
C ASN A 406 -38.07 1.56 -20.24
N VAL A 407 -37.14 1.66 -21.20
CA VAL A 407 -37.40 1.49 -22.63
C VAL A 407 -37.68 0.02 -22.92
N LYS A 408 -38.85 -0.23 -23.54
CA LYS A 408 -39.34 -1.53 -23.98
C LYS A 408 -38.73 -1.97 -25.32
N LEU A 409 -37.41 -2.10 -25.40
CA LEU A 409 -36.85 -3.01 -26.40
C LEU A 409 -37.14 -4.43 -25.91
N SER A 410 -37.65 -5.33 -26.77
CA SER A 410 -37.97 -6.68 -26.32
C SER A 410 -36.71 -7.35 -25.79
N ASP A 411 -36.72 -7.80 -24.54
CA ASP A 411 -35.56 -8.33 -23.80
C ASP A 411 -34.76 -9.36 -24.61
N ALA A 412 -35.44 -10.13 -25.47
CA ALA A 412 -34.85 -11.17 -26.30
C ALA A 412 -33.93 -10.66 -27.44
N ALA A 413 -34.16 -9.46 -28.00
CA ALA A 413 -33.40 -8.98 -29.17
C ALA A 413 -32.05 -8.36 -28.76
N ILE A 414 -32.04 -7.52 -27.73
CA ILE A 414 -30.81 -6.98 -27.14
C ILE A 414 -30.02 -8.12 -26.48
N GLY A 415 -30.71 -8.99 -25.73
CA GLY A 415 -30.09 -10.15 -25.10
C GLY A 415 -29.34 -11.00 -26.12
N ARG A 416 -29.93 -11.29 -27.29
CA ARG A 416 -29.24 -12.01 -28.37
C ARG A 416 -28.06 -11.23 -28.94
N LEU A 417 -28.21 -9.95 -29.28
CA LEU A 417 -27.12 -9.18 -29.89
C LEU A 417 -25.91 -9.03 -28.95
N VAL A 418 -26.17 -8.78 -27.67
CA VAL A 418 -25.10 -8.67 -26.67
C VAL A 418 -24.48 -10.03 -26.38
N ARG A 419 -25.30 -11.08 -26.26
CA ARG A 419 -24.83 -12.46 -26.13
C ARG A 419 -23.92 -12.85 -27.30
N ASP A 420 -24.37 -12.67 -28.53
CA ASP A 420 -23.62 -13.09 -29.71
C ASP A 420 -22.29 -12.30 -29.82
N ALA A 421 -22.30 -10.98 -29.52
CA ALA A 421 -21.07 -10.18 -29.45
C ALA A 421 -20.11 -10.63 -28.32
N LEU A 422 -20.64 -10.98 -27.15
CA LEU A 422 -19.82 -11.49 -26.04
C LEU A 422 -19.29 -12.90 -26.30
N LEU A 423 -19.98 -13.75 -27.05
CA LEU A 423 -19.46 -15.05 -27.49
C LEU A 423 -18.34 -14.92 -28.51
N GLU A 424 -18.49 -13.99 -29.44
CA GLU A 424 -17.41 -13.66 -30.36
C GLU A 424 -16.17 -13.22 -29.57
N GLU A 425 -16.33 -12.39 -28.55
CA GLU A 425 -15.20 -11.89 -27.76
C GLU A 425 -14.65 -12.90 -26.73
N PHE A 426 -15.53 -13.70 -26.12
CA PHE A 426 -15.22 -14.65 -25.06
C PHE A 426 -15.90 -16.01 -25.30
N PRO A 427 -15.45 -16.79 -26.31
CA PRO A 427 -16.06 -18.07 -26.65
C PRO A 427 -15.99 -19.08 -25.49
N SER A 428 -15.00 -18.96 -24.61
CA SER A 428 -14.87 -19.76 -23.37
C SER A 428 -16.03 -19.59 -22.39
N LEU A 429 -16.83 -18.52 -22.50
CA LEU A 429 -18.03 -18.35 -21.67
C LEU A 429 -19.15 -19.34 -22.01
N ALA A 430 -19.15 -19.90 -23.22
CA ALA A 430 -20.14 -20.88 -23.66
C ALA A 430 -20.02 -22.21 -22.90
N SER A 431 -18.81 -22.62 -22.54
CA SER A 431 -18.55 -23.89 -21.87
C SER A 431 -18.70 -23.82 -20.35
N LEU A 432 -18.69 -22.63 -19.75
CA LEU A 432 -18.79 -22.47 -18.29
C LEU A 432 -20.02 -23.17 -17.66
N PRO A 433 -21.24 -23.10 -18.23
CA PRO A 433 -22.39 -23.77 -17.65
C PRO A 433 -22.34 -25.30 -17.74
N GLU A 434 -21.51 -25.85 -18.63
CA GLU A 434 -21.35 -27.30 -18.83
C GLU A 434 -20.30 -27.90 -17.89
N LEU A 435 -19.55 -27.05 -17.18
CA LEU A 435 -18.55 -27.46 -16.21
C LEU A 435 -19.22 -27.59 -14.84
N ASP A 436 -19.90 -28.72 -14.61
CA ASP A 436 -20.65 -29.08 -13.39
C ASP A 436 -19.90 -28.82 -12.06
N GLU A 437 -18.57 -28.69 -12.12
CA GLU A 437 -17.69 -28.54 -10.97
C GLU A 437 -17.28 -27.09 -10.67
N ILE A 438 -17.56 -26.13 -11.57
CA ILE A 438 -17.21 -24.72 -11.38
C ILE A 438 -18.28 -24.01 -10.55
N THR A 439 -17.85 -23.42 -9.44
CA THR A 439 -18.78 -22.78 -8.48
C THR A 439 -18.61 -21.27 -8.39
N ALA A 440 -17.54 -20.72 -8.98
CA ALA A 440 -17.33 -19.29 -9.11
C ALA A 440 -16.51 -18.94 -10.36
N VAL A 441 -16.65 -17.70 -10.80
CA VAL A 441 -15.80 -17.06 -11.80
C VAL A 441 -15.03 -15.92 -11.16
N PHE A 442 -13.73 -15.86 -11.47
CA PHE A 442 -12.90 -14.72 -11.19
C PHE A 442 -12.69 -13.93 -12.48
N ALA A 443 -13.07 -12.65 -12.46
CA ALA A 443 -12.82 -11.70 -13.53
C ALA A 443 -11.55 -10.90 -13.21
N ALA A 444 -10.59 -10.89 -14.14
CA ALA A 444 -9.31 -10.22 -13.90
C ALA A 444 -9.50 -8.74 -13.59
N ASN A 445 -10.44 -8.06 -14.24
CA ASN A 445 -10.82 -6.70 -13.90
C ASN A 445 -12.35 -6.58 -13.85
N GLN A 446 -12.82 -5.44 -13.37
CA GLN A 446 -14.23 -5.19 -13.16
C GLN A 446 -15.01 -5.05 -14.49
N SER A 447 -14.35 -4.67 -15.60
CA SER A 447 -14.97 -4.54 -16.93
C SER A 447 -15.35 -5.91 -17.48
N LEU A 448 -14.45 -6.87 -17.34
CA LEU A 448 -14.73 -8.28 -17.63
C LEU A 448 -15.87 -8.80 -16.77
N ALA A 449 -15.91 -8.44 -15.49
CA ALA A 449 -16.98 -8.88 -14.61
C ALA A 449 -18.36 -8.37 -15.06
N VAL A 450 -18.45 -7.13 -15.56
CA VAL A 450 -19.70 -6.61 -16.14
C VAL A 450 -20.10 -7.42 -17.38
N ASN A 451 -19.17 -7.69 -18.28
CA ASN A 451 -19.41 -8.56 -19.43
C ASN A 451 -19.93 -9.94 -19.00
N TYR A 452 -19.36 -10.52 -17.95
CA TYR A 452 -19.79 -11.83 -17.42
C TYR A 452 -21.19 -11.77 -16.79
N VAL A 453 -21.54 -10.69 -16.08
CA VAL A 453 -22.91 -10.51 -15.56
C VAL A 453 -23.92 -10.49 -16.71
N ILE A 454 -23.62 -9.74 -17.77
CA ILE A 454 -24.51 -9.61 -18.92
C ILE A 454 -24.63 -10.96 -19.66
N TRP A 455 -23.52 -11.67 -19.79
CA TRP A 455 -23.48 -13.02 -20.35
C TRP A 455 -24.38 -13.98 -19.56
N PHE A 456 -24.16 -14.08 -18.25
CA PHE A 456 -24.89 -15.00 -17.38
C PHE A 456 -26.40 -14.71 -17.37
N ASP A 457 -26.79 -13.42 -17.34
CA ASP A 457 -28.19 -13.00 -17.49
C ASP A 457 -28.78 -13.49 -18.83
N ALA A 458 -28.04 -13.34 -19.93
CA ALA A 458 -28.49 -13.75 -21.26
C ALA A 458 -28.66 -15.26 -21.44
N VAL A 459 -27.90 -16.08 -20.70
CA VAL A 459 -28.01 -17.55 -20.71
C VAL A 459 -28.83 -18.11 -19.54
N GLY A 460 -29.42 -17.25 -18.72
CA GLY A 460 -30.29 -17.65 -17.60
C GLY A 460 -29.55 -18.19 -16.37
N VAL A 461 -28.25 -17.94 -16.25
CA VAL A 461 -27.43 -18.27 -15.07
C VAL A 461 -27.54 -17.12 -14.05
N ARG A 462 -27.87 -17.43 -12.79
CA ARG A 462 -28.09 -16.41 -11.75
C ARG A 462 -26.87 -16.27 -10.85
N ILE A 463 -26.53 -15.02 -10.56
CA ILE A 463 -25.46 -14.65 -9.63
C ILE A 463 -26.11 -14.13 -8.32
N PRO A 464 -25.71 -14.60 -7.12
CA PRO A 464 -24.70 -15.63 -6.85
C PRO A 464 -25.27 -17.06 -6.77
N ARG A 465 -26.55 -17.25 -7.13
CA ARG A 465 -27.30 -18.49 -6.81
C ARG A 465 -26.77 -19.73 -7.52
N ASP A 466 -26.48 -19.60 -8.81
CA ASP A 466 -25.99 -20.69 -9.64
C ASP A 466 -24.46 -20.62 -9.75
N ILE A 467 -23.90 -19.41 -9.86
CA ILE A 467 -22.46 -19.17 -9.88
C ILE A 467 -22.10 -17.90 -9.11
N SER A 468 -21.00 -17.93 -8.36
CA SER A 468 -20.42 -16.73 -7.76
C SER A 468 -19.55 -15.98 -8.77
N LEU A 469 -19.44 -14.66 -8.61
CA LEU A 469 -18.57 -13.81 -9.42
C LEU A 469 -17.76 -12.86 -8.53
N LEU A 470 -16.46 -12.75 -8.79
CA LEU A 470 -15.56 -11.83 -8.10
C LEU A 470 -14.66 -11.10 -9.10
N ALA A 471 -14.36 -9.84 -8.85
CA ALA A 471 -13.48 -9.01 -9.70
C ALA A 471 -12.39 -8.30 -8.90
N ILE A 472 -11.50 -7.58 -9.60
CA ILE A 472 -10.57 -6.57 -9.07
C ILE A 472 -10.85 -5.23 -9.76
N ASP A 473 -10.66 -4.11 -9.05
CA ASP A 473 -10.52 -2.70 -9.49
C ASP A 473 -11.48 -1.76 -8.74
N ASN A 474 -12.72 -2.22 -8.51
CA ASN A 474 -13.78 -1.44 -7.84
C ASN A 474 -14.18 -0.10 -8.51
N TYR A 475 -14.20 0.00 -9.84
CA TYR A 475 -14.61 1.26 -10.48
C TYR A 475 -16.11 1.60 -10.26
N LEU A 476 -16.39 2.90 -10.05
CA LEU A 476 -17.71 3.42 -9.64
C LEU A 476 -18.82 3.09 -10.64
N ARG A 477 -18.52 3.08 -11.95
CA ARG A 477 -19.51 2.79 -12.99
C ARG A 477 -20.09 1.38 -12.89
N ALA A 478 -19.29 0.41 -12.45
CA ALA A 478 -19.77 -0.96 -12.23
C ALA A 478 -20.52 -1.14 -10.91
N ALA A 479 -20.56 -0.13 -10.03
CA ALA A 479 -21.30 -0.23 -8.77
C ALA A 479 -22.81 -0.42 -8.98
N VAL A 480 -23.32 -0.17 -10.19
CA VAL A 480 -24.71 -0.52 -10.54
C VAL A 480 -24.92 -2.03 -10.63
N PHE A 481 -23.89 -2.81 -10.98
CA PHE A 481 -23.94 -4.26 -10.99
C PHE A 481 -23.58 -4.78 -9.59
N PRO A 482 -24.25 -5.84 -9.10
CA PRO A 482 -24.01 -6.40 -7.77
C PRO A 482 -22.72 -7.23 -7.72
N VAL A 483 -21.64 -6.77 -8.36
CA VAL A 483 -20.36 -7.48 -8.47
C VAL A 483 -19.46 -7.13 -7.29
N SER A 484 -19.29 -8.09 -6.38
CA SER A 484 -18.28 -8.11 -5.34
C SER A 484 -16.89 -8.05 -5.97
N THR A 485 -15.98 -7.29 -5.36
CA THR A 485 -14.72 -6.89 -5.99
C THR A 485 -13.62 -6.63 -4.95
N ILE A 486 -12.37 -6.61 -5.39
CA ILE A 486 -11.23 -6.11 -4.61
C ILE A 486 -10.92 -4.70 -5.06
N ALA A 487 -11.13 -3.73 -4.17
CA ALA A 487 -10.71 -2.36 -4.39
C ALA A 487 -9.21 -2.25 -4.12
N GLN A 488 -8.43 -1.77 -5.08
CA GLN A 488 -6.97 -1.61 -4.93
C GLN A 488 -6.60 -0.48 -3.95
N ASN A 489 -7.56 0.40 -3.62
CA ASN A 489 -7.42 1.54 -2.71
C ASN A 489 -6.34 2.54 -3.16
N PHE A 490 -6.44 2.97 -4.42
CA PHE A 490 -5.53 3.97 -4.96
C PHE A 490 -5.67 5.34 -4.30
N GLU A 491 -6.83 5.65 -3.72
CA GLU A 491 -7.06 6.87 -2.94
C GLU A 491 -6.19 6.89 -1.68
N GLY A 492 -6.11 5.77 -0.94
CA GLY A 492 -5.22 5.65 0.22
C GLY A 492 -3.74 5.76 -0.14
N LEU A 493 -3.35 5.21 -1.29
CA LEU A 493 -1.99 5.35 -1.81
C LEU A 493 -1.70 6.80 -2.24
N ALA A 494 -2.60 7.44 -2.99
CA ALA A 494 -2.51 8.85 -3.38
C ALA A 494 -2.36 9.77 -2.17
N TYR A 495 -3.20 9.56 -1.15
CA TYR A 495 -3.13 10.28 0.12
C TYR A 495 -1.72 10.16 0.74
N SER A 496 -1.23 8.94 0.89
CA SER A 496 0.10 8.69 1.47
C SER A 496 1.21 9.37 0.65
N MET A 497 1.13 9.30 -0.68
CA MET A 497 2.08 9.95 -1.59
C MET A 497 2.09 11.47 -1.48
N SER A 498 0.92 12.12 -1.43
CA SER A 498 0.83 13.55 -1.20
C SER A 498 1.53 13.95 0.10
N HIS A 499 1.36 13.14 1.15
CA HIS A 499 1.96 13.38 2.45
C HIS A 499 3.47 13.14 2.51
N VAL A 500 4.07 12.42 1.56
CA VAL A 500 5.53 12.41 1.39
C VAL A 500 6.04 13.80 0.99
N PHE A 501 5.35 14.48 0.07
CA PHE A 501 5.72 15.84 -0.34
C PHE A 501 5.43 16.88 0.75
N ILE A 502 4.33 16.71 1.48
CA ILE A 502 3.91 17.65 2.53
C ILE A 502 4.78 17.51 3.78
N GLY A 503 5.14 16.29 4.16
CA GLY A 503 5.96 15.97 5.34
C GLY A 503 5.29 16.23 6.69
N ASP A 504 3.95 16.27 6.74
CA ASP A 504 3.15 16.56 7.93
C ASP A 504 2.67 15.33 8.69
N ILE A 505 2.60 14.16 8.05
CA ILE A 505 2.28 12.88 8.69
C ILE A 505 3.24 11.78 8.22
N PRO A 506 3.48 10.74 9.05
CA PRO A 506 4.25 9.58 8.62
C PRO A 506 3.51 8.83 7.51
N VAL A 507 4.28 8.18 6.65
CA VAL A 507 3.79 7.33 5.56
C VAL A 507 4.16 5.88 5.80
N ASN A 508 3.36 4.94 5.28
CA ASN A 508 3.61 3.51 5.40
C ASN A 508 4.60 3.01 4.33
N ALA A 509 5.85 3.50 4.40
CA ALA A 509 6.93 3.00 3.55
C ALA A 509 7.81 2.01 4.33
N ASP A 510 8.19 0.91 3.69
CA ASP A 510 9.17 -0.01 4.27
C ASP A 510 10.59 0.59 4.28
N LYS A 511 11.57 -0.15 4.82
CA LYS A 511 12.98 0.31 4.87
C LYS A 511 13.62 0.49 3.48
N ARG A 512 13.03 -0.07 2.45
CA ARG A 512 13.46 0.03 1.05
C ARG A 512 12.70 1.13 0.30
N GLY A 513 11.83 1.88 0.96
CA GLY A 513 11.02 2.93 0.34
C GLY A 513 9.83 2.42 -0.46
N ASN A 514 9.45 1.15 -0.28
CA ASN A 514 8.27 0.59 -0.91
C ASN A 514 7.01 0.98 -0.13
N MET A 515 6.04 1.54 -0.82
CA MET A 515 4.74 1.95 -0.29
C MET A 515 3.63 1.27 -1.10
N PRO A 516 3.23 0.04 -0.71
CA PRO A 516 2.17 -0.70 -1.38
C PRO A 516 0.80 -0.04 -1.16
N SER A 517 -0.11 -0.19 -2.11
CA SER A 517 -1.53 0.02 -1.86
C SER A 517 -2.07 -1.00 -0.86
N GLU A 518 -3.15 -0.66 -0.17
CA GLU A 518 -3.80 -1.52 0.80
C GLU A 518 -5.19 -1.92 0.31
N PRO A 519 -5.29 -3.00 -0.48
CA PRO A 519 -6.56 -3.38 -1.07
C PRO A 519 -7.58 -3.85 -0.03
N GLU A 520 -8.86 -3.74 -0.37
CA GLU A 520 -9.99 -4.16 0.46
C GLU A 520 -11.03 -4.94 -0.34
N PHE A 521 -11.69 -5.90 0.32
CA PHE A 521 -12.81 -6.62 -0.27
C PHE A 521 -14.10 -5.82 -0.12
N VAL A 522 -14.78 -5.57 -1.23
CA VAL A 522 -16.07 -4.90 -1.31
C VAL A 522 -17.13 -5.91 -1.70
N ASP A 523 -17.98 -6.30 -0.75
CA ASP A 523 -19.08 -7.22 -1.03
C ASP A 523 -20.28 -6.47 -1.63
N ARG A 524 -20.72 -6.89 -2.82
CA ARG A 524 -21.94 -6.38 -3.47
C ARG A 524 -22.99 -7.48 -3.72
N GLY A 525 -22.76 -8.67 -3.17
CA GLY A 525 -23.71 -9.77 -3.23
C GLY A 525 -23.55 -10.72 -4.42
N SER A 526 -22.48 -10.65 -5.22
CA SER A 526 -22.18 -11.66 -6.24
C SER A 526 -21.36 -12.84 -5.72
N LEU A 527 -20.98 -12.85 -4.45
CA LEU A 527 -20.42 -14.02 -3.78
C LEU A 527 -21.47 -14.69 -2.90
N GLY A 528 -21.74 -15.96 -3.17
CA GLY A 528 -22.61 -16.83 -2.39
C GLY A 528 -21.91 -18.13 -2.04
N ARG A 529 -22.50 -18.96 -1.17
CA ARG A 529 -21.98 -20.33 -0.98
C ARG A 529 -22.22 -21.14 -2.27
N PRO A 530 -21.33 -22.08 -2.62
CA PRO A 530 -21.59 -23.02 -3.71
C PRO A 530 -22.97 -23.68 -3.58
N PRO A 531 -23.67 -23.95 -4.70
CA PRO A 531 -24.86 -24.78 -4.69
C PRO A 531 -24.55 -26.12 -3.99
N ARG A 532 -25.49 -26.62 -3.17
CA ARG A 532 -25.38 -27.99 -2.67
C ARG A 532 -25.67 -28.93 -3.84
N GLY A 533 -24.64 -29.65 -4.29
CA GLY A 533 -24.78 -30.77 -5.23
C GLY A 533 -25.61 -31.90 -4.66
#